data_AF-A0A6A7KDU5-F1
#
_entry.id   AF-A0A6A7KDU5-F1
#
_cell.length_a   1.000
_cell.length_b   1.000
_cell.length_c   1.000
_cell.angle_alpha   90.00
_cell.angle_beta   90.00
_cell.angle_gamma   90.00
#
_symmetry.space_group_name_H-M   'P 1'
#
loop_
_entity.id
_entity.type
_entity.pdbx_description
1 polymer ?
#
loop_
_entity_poly.entity_id
_entity_poly.type
_entity_poly.pdbx_seq_one_letter_code
_entity_poly.pdbx_strand_id
1 'polypeptide(L)'
;MEIPNYGRINAKTVVFDLNGTLGVEGKVSEEIKELLDKLSEKYRVVVLSSDTFGTLEEEFKGMKIKVEKVNNGNEKLQKALEYEPYIGVGNGNNDVRMLENAELAICVIGDEGASVEALLASDIVVKDVKDAINLLLNEKRLIATLRG
;
A
#
# COMPACT_ATOMS: atom_id res chain seq x y z
N MET A 1 11.66 -1.87 -12.19
CA MET A 1 11.07 -0.90 -13.13
C MET A 1 12.02 0.28 -13.25
N GLU A 2 12.40 0.69 -14.45
CA GLU A 2 13.21 1.91 -14.65
C GLU A 2 12.30 3.06 -15.05
N ILE A 3 12.41 4.19 -14.35
CA ILE A 3 11.62 5.39 -14.59
C ILE A 3 12.60 6.52 -14.96
N PRO A 4 12.48 7.08 -16.18
CA PRO A 4 13.36 8.16 -16.64
C PRO A 4 13.39 9.33 -15.65
N ASN A 5 14.59 9.79 -15.29
CA ASN A 5 14.88 10.90 -14.37
C ASN A 5 14.36 10.77 -12.92
N TYR A 6 13.59 9.73 -12.59
CA TYR A 6 13.18 9.42 -11.22
C TYR A 6 14.11 8.38 -10.58
N GLY A 7 14.47 7.34 -11.33
CA GLY A 7 15.35 6.27 -10.85
C GLY A 7 14.80 4.87 -11.15
N ARG A 8 15.31 3.86 -10.44
CA ARG A 8 14.94 2.46 -10.61
C ARG A 8 14.26 1.94 -9.36
N ILE A 9 13.04 1.43 -9.51
CA ILE A 9 12.28 0.75 -8.45
C ILE A 9 12.54 -0.76 -8.58
N ASN A 10 13.11 -1.38 -7.55
CA ASN A 10 13.45 -2.81 -7.50
C ASN A 10 12.45 -3.62 -6.68
N ALA A 11 11.61 -2.96 -5.89
CA ALA A 11 10.65 -3.53 -4.98
C ALA A 11 9.83 -4.66 -5.62
N LYS A 12 9.77 -5.77 -4.90
CA LYS A 12 8.96 -6.96 -5.24
C LYS A 12 7.83 -7.18 -4.26
N THR A 13 7.78 -6.39 -3.20
CA THR A 13 6.72 -6.42 -2.20
C THR A 13 5.94 -5.11 -2.25
N VAL A 14 4.62 -5.20 -2.12
CA VAL A 14 3.74 -4.07 -1.86
C VAL A 14 3.16 -4.26 -0.48
N VAL A 15 3.38 -3.27 0.40
CA VAL A 15 2.91 -3.24 1.77
C VAL A 15 1.76 -2.26 1.84
N PHE A 16 0.59 -2.73 2.24
CA PHE A 16 -0.62 -1.94 2.40
C PHE A 16 -0.98 -1.78 3.87
N ASP A 17 -1.48 -0.61 4.25
CA ASP A 17 -2.39 -0.49 5.38
C ASP A 17 -3.81 -1.01 5.03
N LEU A 18 -4.63 -1.30 6.03
CA LEU A 18 -6.02 -1.72 5.84
C LEU A 18 -7.02 -0.55 5.85
N ASN A 19 -7.19 0.13 6.99
CA ASN A 19 -8.30 1.07 7.20
C ASN A 19 -7.96 2.46 6.68
N GLY A 20 -8.83 3.04 5.86
CA GLY A 20 -8.52 4.27 5.12
C GLY A 20 -7.67 4.02 3.88
N THR A 21 -7.25 2.78 3.64
CA THR A 21 -6.44 2.36 2.49
C THR A 21 -7.14 1.29 1.66
N LEU A 22 -7.07 0.01 2.04
CA LEU A 22 -7.72 -1.10 1.32
C LEU A 22 -9.22 -1.22 1.62
N GLY A 23 -9.65 -0.77 2.78
CA GLY A 23 -11.00 -0.93 3.26
C GLY A 23 -11.44 0.21 4.15
N VAL A 24 -12.75 0.26 4.38
CA VAL A 24 -13.39 1.18 5.32
C VAL A 24 -14.00 0.32 6.41
N GLU A 25 -13.75 0.69 7.68
CA GLU A 25 -14.22 -0.06 8.86
C GLU A 25 -13.88 -1.57 8.81
N GLY A 26 -12.68 -1.90 8.34
CA GLY A 26 -12.18 -3.28 8.29
C GLY A 26 -12.74 -4.14 7.17
N LYS A 27 -13.53 -3.58 6.24
CA LYS A 27 -14.13 -4.31 5.12
C LYS A 27 -13.48 -3.96 3.80
N VAL A 28 -13.10 -4.97 3.04
CA VAL A 28 -12.51 -4.82 1.71
C VAL A 28 -13.55 -5.23 0.66
N SER A 29 -13.79 -4.38 -0.33
CA SER A 29 -14.74 -4.71 -1.40
C SER A 29 -14.23 -5.86 -2.27
N GLU A 30 -15.15 -6.64 -2.84
CA GLU A 30 -14.79 -7.73 -3.77
C GLU A 30 -13.99 -7.23 -4.99
N GLU A 31 -14.32 -6.04 -5.50
CA GLU A 31 -13.55 -5.42 -6.59
C GLU A 31 -12.07 -5.19 -6.21
N ILE A 32 -11.80 -4.75 -4.97
CA ILE A 32 -10.43 -4.56 -4.47
C ILE A 32 -9.75 -5.93 -4.29
N LYS A 33 -10.46 -6.94 -3.77
CA LYS A 33 -9.92 -8.31 -3.62
C LYS A 33 -9.50 -8.89 -4.97
N GLU A 34 -10.33 -8.77 -6.00
CA GLU A 34 -9.98 -9.20 -7.36
C GLU A 34 -8.74 -8.48 -7.93
N LEU A 35 -8.57 -7.19 -7.62
CA LEU A 35 -7.39 -6.43 -8.02
C LEU A 35 -6.14 -6.85 -7.25
N LEU A 36 -6.26 -7.13 -5.95
CA LEU A 36 -5.17 -7.64 -5.13
C LEU A 36 -4.72 -9.04 -5.58
N ASP A 37 -5.65 -9.91 -5.98
CA ASP A 37 -5.30 -11.22 -6.55
C ASP A 37 -4.46 -11.07 -7.81
N LYS A 38 -4.88 -10.20 -8.75
CA LYS A 38 -4.09 -9.87 -9.95
C LYS A 38 -2.73 -9.27 -9.59
N LEU A 39 -2.68 -8.42 -8.55
CA LEU A 39 -1.43 -7.83 -8.08
C LEU A 39 -0.48 -8.90 -7.51
N SER A 40 -1.03 -9.90 -6.81
CA SER A 40 -0.28 -11.00 -6.17
C SER A 40 0.40 -11.96 -7.17
N GLU A 41 0.01 -11.90 -8.44
CA GLU A 41 0.69 -12.59 -9.54
C GLU A 41 2.02 -11.92 -9.90
N LYS A 42 2.15 -10.61 -9.67
CA LYS A 42 3.34 -9.80 -10.01
C LYS A 42 4.20 -9.45 -8.80
N TYR A 43 3.57 -9.23 -7.66
CA TYR A 43 4.20 -8.79 -6.42
C TYR A 43 3.87 -9.72 -5.27
N ARG A 44 4.73 -9.75 -4.26
CA ARG A 44 4.32 -10.18 -2.92
C ARG A 44 3.44 -9.07 -2.34
N VAL A 45 2.24 -9.42 -1.88
CA VAL A 45 1.34 -8.46 -1.23
C VAL A 45 1.34 -8.74 0.26
N VAL A 46 1.58 -7.70 1.06
CA VAL A 46 1.57 -7.72 2.52
C VAL A 46 0.58 -6.68 3.01
N VAL A 47 -0.26 -7.05 3.98
CA VAL A 47 -1.18 -6.12 4.67
C VAL A 47 -0.76 -6.02 6.13
N LEU A 48 -0.47 -4.80 6.58
CA LEU A 48 -0.12 -4.48 7.97
C LEU A 48 -1.24 -3.64 8.59
N SER A 49 -1.89 -4.15 9.63
CA SER A 49 -3.01 -3.46 10.27
C SER A 49 -3.03 -3.64 11.78
N SER A 50 -3.59 -2.67 12.51
CA SER A 50 -3.94 -2.85 13.92
C SER A 50 -5.10 -3.80 14.15
N ASP A 51 -5.79 -4.23 13.08
CA ASP A 51 -6.93 -5.15 13.13
C ASP A 51 -7.99 -4.73 14.17
N THR A 52 -8.30 -3.43 14.20
CA THR A 52 -9.17 -2.86 15.22
C THR A 52 -10.58 -3.47 15.22
N PHE A 53 -11.01 -4.05 14.09
CA PHE A 53 -12.30 -4.70 13.92
C PHE A 53 -12.24 -6.23 14.00
N GLY A 54 -11.04 -6.83 14.11
CA GLY A 54 -10.88 -8.29 14.19
C GLY A 54 -11.18 -9.03 12.88
N THR A 55 -11.23 -8.32 11.75
CA THR A 55 -11.62 -8.86 10.44
C THR A 55 -10.43 -9.27 9.58
N LEU A 56 -9.21 -8.89 9.98
CA LEU A 56 -8.03 -8.92 9.13
C LEU A 56 -7.73 -10.30 8.52
N GLU A 57 -7.80 -11.39 9.27
CA GLU A 57 -7.52 -12.73 8.74
C GLU A 57 -8.65 -13.27 7.85
N GLU A 58 -9.90 -12.96 8.16
CA GLU A 58 -11.05 -13.47 7.41
C GLU A 58 -11.21 -12.74 6.07
N GLU A 59 -10.95 -11.43 6.02
CA GLU A 59 -11.07 -10.63 4.78
C GLU A 59 -10.18 -11.13 3.64
N PHE A 60 -9.00 -11.66 3.97
CA PHE A 60 -8.01 -12.12 2.99
C PHE A 60 -7.85 -13.64 2.97
N LYS A 61 -8.79 -14.37 3.58
CA LYS A 61 -8.73 -15.83 3.68
C LYS A 61 -8.83 -16.48 2.30
N GLY A 62 -7.91 -17.40 2.03
CA GLY A 62 -7.80 -18.08 0.74
C GLY A 62 -7.12 -17.27 -0.36
N MET A 63 -6.75 -16.01 -0.09
CA MET A 63 -5.97 -15.18 -1.01
C MET A 63 -4.47 -15.37 -0.80
N LYS A 64 -3.68 -15.09 -1.84
CA LYS A 64 -2.20 -15.15 -1.78
C LYS A 64 -1.61 -13.85 -1.20
N ILE A 65 -2.12 -13.45 -0.05
CA ILE A 65 -1.78 -12.20 0.63
C ILE A 65 -1.23 -12.55 2.01
N LYS A 66 -0.06 -11.99 2.35
CA LYS A 66 0.49 -12.09 3.70
C LYS A 66 -0.14 -11.01 4.55
N VAL A 67 -0.59 -11.38 5.74
CA VAL A 67 -1.28 -10.46 6.63
C VAL A 67 -0.66 -10.51 8.01
N GLU A 68 -0.37 -9.35 8.59
CA GLU A 68 0.26 -9.23 9.91
C GLU A 68 -0.33 -8.10 10.74
N LYS A 69 -0.54 -8.39 12.03
CA LYS A 69 -1.02 -7.40 12.99
C LYS A 69 0.12 -6.53 13.49
N VAL A 70 -0.10 -5.22 13.57
CA VAL A 70 0.85 -4.22 14.10
C VAL A 70 0.12 -3.20 14.95
N ASN A 71 0.66 -2.82 16.10
CA ASN A 71 -0.10 -2.04 17.09
C ASN A 71 0.09 -0.52 16.94
N ASN A 72 1.16 -0.07 16.28
CA ASN A 72 1.47 1.35 16.11
C ASN A 72 2.39 1.58 14.90
N GLY A 73 2.63 2.85 14.56
CA GLY A 73 3.44 3.20 13.38
C GLY A 73 4.91 2.77 13.46
N ASN A 74 5.50 2.67 14.66
CA ASN A 74 6.87 2.18 14.80
C ASN A 74 6.96 0.68 14.51
N GLU A 75 6.03 -0.10 15.04
CA GLU A 75 5.93 -1.53 14.75
C GLU A 75 5.60 -1.78 13.27
N LYS A 76 4.71 -0.95 12.69
CA LYS A 76 4.42 -0.98 11.24
C LYS A 76 5.68 -0.77 10.40
N LEU A 77 6.49 0.24 10.73
CA LEU A 77 7.79 0.44 10.08
C LEU A 77 8.70 -0.80 10.27
N GLN A 78 8.92 -1.25 11.50
CA GLN A 78 9.83 -2.39 11.75
C GLN A 78 9.40 -3.62 10.96
N LYS A 79 8.09 -3.87 10.88
CA LYS A 79 7.54 -4.98 10.12
C LYS A 79 7.68 -4.79 8.61
N ALA A 80 7.47 -3.58 8.10
CA ALA A 80 7.67 -3.27 6.69
C ALA A 80 9.14 -3.44 6.26
N LEU A 81 10.09 -3.12 7.14
CA LEU A 81 11.53 -3.31 6.87
C LEU A 81 11.92 -4.78 6.65
N GLU A 82 11.18 -5.74 7.21
CA GLU A 82 11.37 -7.17 6.93
C GLU A 82 11.10 -7.52 5.44
N TYR A 83 10.46 -6.61 4.69
CA TYR A 83 10.07 -6.77 3.30
C TYR A 83 10.84 -5.88 2.32
N GLU A 84 11.88 -5.18 2.77
CA GLU A 84 12.68 -4.30 1.91
C GLU A 84 13.35 -5.03 0.72
N PRO A 85 13.49 -4.35 -0.44
CA PRO A 85 12.82 -3.09 -0.79
C PRO A 85 11.32 -3.29 -1.07
N TYR A 86 10.49 -2.35 -0.63
CA TYR A 86 9.04 -2.41 -0.78
C TYR A 86 8.42 -1.12 -1.33
N ILE A 87 7.22 -1.28 -1.89
CA ILE A 87 6.30 -0.17 -2.22
C ILE A 87 5.32 -0.04 -1.05
N GLY A 88 5.20 1.15 -0.48
CA GLY A 88 4.30 1.43 0.64
C GLY A 88 3.00 2.08 0.16
N VAL A 89 1.86 1.61 0.64
CA VAL A 89 0.55 2.19 0.36
C VAL A 89 -0.20 2.42 1.67
N GLY A 90 -0.58 3.67 1.92
CA GLY A 90 -1.19 4.06 3.19
C GLY A 90 -1.94 5.37 3.11
N ASN A 91 -2.43 5.82 4.26
CA ASN A 91 -3.31 6.99 4.37
C ASN A 91 -3.10 7.76 5.68
N GLY A 92 -2.79 7.06 6.77
CA GLY A 92 -2.85 7.59 8.13
C GLY A 92 -1.49 7.99 8.73
N ASN A 93 -1.54 8.64 9.89
CA ASN A 93 -0.35 9.05 10.63
C ASN A 93 0.54 7.89 11.09
N ASN A 94 -0.03 6.71 11.30
CA ASN A 94 0.72 5.49 11.62
C ASN A 94 1.46 4.92 10.39
N ASP A 95 1.17 5.38 9.17
CA ASP A 95 1.82 4.93 7.94
C ASP A 95 3.03 5.77 7.57
N VAL A 96 3.14 7.01 8.06
CA VAL A 96 4.15 8.01 7.66
C VAL A 96 5.54 7.41 7.58
N ARG A 97 6.00 6.77 8.66
CA ARG A 97 7.36 6.20 8.71
C ARG A 97 7.56 5.05 7.71
N MET A 98 6.52 4.23 7.50
CA MET A 98 6.55 3.17 6.48
C MET A 98 6.59 3.77 5.07
N LEU A 99 5.88 4.86 4.82
CA LEU A 99 5.90 5.57 3.53
C LEU A 99 7.26 6.23 3.28
N GLU A 100 7.81 6.96 4.27
CA GLU A 100 9.13 7.61 4.16
C GLU A 100 10.29 6.64 3.83
N ASN A 101 10.17 5.37 4.24
CA ASN A 101 11.19 4.34 3.98
C ASN A 101 10.89 3.47 2.74
N ALA A 102 9.74 3.67 2.08
CA ALA A 102 9.41 2.91 0.89
C ALA A 102 10.29 3.34 -0.29
N GLU A 103 10.60 2.40 -1.20
CA GLU A 103 11.26 2.74 -2.48
C GLU A 103 10.30 3.46 -3.43
N LEU A 104 8.99 3.26 -3.22
CA LEU A 104 7.91 4.05 -3.79
C LEU A 104 6.77 4.12 -2.77
N ALA A 105 6.34 5.32 -2.43
CA ALA A 105 5.25 5.58 -1.50
C ALA A 105 4.01 6.13 -2.24
N ILE A 106 2.86 5.49 -2.01
CA ILE A 106 1.57 5.92 -2.56
C ILE A 106 0.61 6.25 -1.42
N CYS A 107 0.17 7.50 -1.34
CA CYS A 107 -0.88 7.92 -0.43
C CYS A 107 -2.25 7.77 -1.10
N VAL A 108 -3.18 7.09 -0.43
CA VAL A 108 -4.58 6.98 -0.86
C VAL A 108 -5.38 8.01 -0.09
N ILE A 109 -6.13 8.90 -0.74
CA ILE A 109 -7.03 9.83 -0.04
C ILE A 109 -8.24 9.10 0.54
N GLY A 110 -8.82 8.19 -0.24
CA GLY A 110 -9.96 7.36 0.17
C GLY A 110 -11.21 8.16 0.52
N ASP A 111 -12.18 7.50 1.15
CA ASP A 111 -13.42 8.12 1.62
C ASP A 111 -13.27 8.77 3.01
N GLU A 112 -12.22 8.40 3.75
CA GLU A 112 -11.93 8.89 5.11
C GLU A 112 -11.01 10.13 5.11
N GLY A 113 -10.52 10.55 3.94
CA GLY A 113 -9.46 11.53 3.80
C GLY A 113 -8.10 10.96 4.21
N ALA A 114 -6.99 11.67 3.92
CA ALA A 114 -5.64 11.26 4.31
C ALA A 114 -5.00 12.24 5.27
N SER A 115 -4.07 11.76 6.11
CA SER A 115 -3.27 12.66 6.93
C SER A 115 -2.33 13.50 6.06
N VAL A 116 -2.11 14.75 6.47
CA VAL A 116 -1.23 15.66 5.73
C VAL A 116 0.20 15.11 5.73
N GLU A 117 0.62 14.52 6.83
CA GLU A 117 1.93 13.92 7.00
C GLU A 117 2.12 12.71 6.07
N ALA A 118 1.12 11.83 5.92
CA ALA A 118 1.20 10.70 4.99
C ALA A 118 1.23 11.17 3.53
N LEU A 119 0.45 12.20 3.21
CA LEU A 119 0.47 12.84 1.90
C LEU A 119 1.86 13.40 1.56
N LEU A 120 2.48 14.14 2.49
CA LEU A 120 3.81 14.73 2.29
C LEU A 120 4.94 13.70 2.28
N ALA A 121 4.74 12.54 2.90
CA ALA A 121 5.68 11.41 2.89
C ALA A 121 5.57 10.52 1.64
N SER A 122 4.69 10.85 0.68
CA SER A 122 4.42 10.02 -0.49
C SER A 122 4.96 10.59 -1.81
N ASP A 123 5.29 9.72 -2.76
CA ASP A 123 5.69 10.08 -4.12
C ASP A 123 4.48 10.32 -5.04
N ILE A 124 3.41 9.55 -4.82
CA ILE A 124 2.17 9.64 -5.59
C ILE A 124 0.99 9.73 -4.62
N VAL A 125 0.04 10.60 -4.94
CA VAL A 125 -1.25 10.68 -4.24
C VAL A 125 -2.35 10.24 -5.21
N VAL A 126 -3.20 9.32 -4.76
CA VAL A 126 -4.36 8.85 -5.53
C VAL A 126 -5.66 9.10 -4.77
N LYS A 127 -6.78 9.16 -5.49
CA LYS A 127 -8.09 9.28 -4.88
C LYS A 127 -8.53 7.97 -4.22
N ASP A 128 -8.40 6.86 -4.92
CA ASP A 128 -8.91 5.54 -4.52
C ASP A 128 -7.79 4.49 -4.62
N VAL A 129 -7.81 3.49 -3.73
CA VAL A 129 -6.79 2.41 -3.72
C VAL A 129 -6.79 1.58 -5.00
N LYS A 130 -7.92 1.52 -5.71
CA LYS A 130 -8.00 0.92 -7.04
C LYS A 130 -7.07 1.62 -8.03
N ASP A 131 -6.90 2.93 -7.91
CA ASP A 131 -5.96 3.68 -8.74
C ASP A 131 -4.52 3.30 -8.40
N ALA A 132 -4.18 3.17 -7.10
CA ALA A 132 -2.86 2.71 -6.66
C ALA A 132 -2.53 1.32 -7.22
N ILE A 133 -3.44 0.35 -7.08
CA ILE A 133 -3.23 -1.01 -7.59
C ILE A 133 -3.11 -1.01 -9.13
N ASN A 134 -3.94 -0.23 -9.82
CA ASN A 134 -3.87 -0.12 -11.28
C ASN A 134 -2.59 0.56 -11.79
N LEU A 135 -2.00 1.48 -11.04
CA LEU A 135 -0.68 2.05 -11.35
C LEU A 135 0.40 0.96 -11.31
N LEU A 136 0.36 0.08 -10.30
CA LEU A 136 1.31 -1.02 -10.14
C LEU A 136 1.10 -2.15 -11.17
N LEU A 137 -0.15 -2.41 -11.56
CA LEU A 137 -0.47 -3.36 -12.62
C LEU A 137 -0.07 -2.85 -14.01
N ASN A 138 -0.01 -1.52 -14.21
CA ASN A 138 0.31 -0.87 -15.47
C ASN A 138 1.48 0.11 -15.34
N GLU A 139 2.69 -0.43 -15.51
CA GLU A 139 3.96 0.32 -15.39
C GLU A 139 4.01 1.60 -16.25
N LYS A 140 3.32 1.64 -17.40
CA LYS A 140 3.29 2.84 -18.26
C LYS A 140 2.63 4.03 -17.58
N ARG A 141 1.58 3.80 -16.78
CA ARG A 141 0.91 4.87 -16.03
C ARG A 141 1.80 5.38 -14.90
N LEU A 142 2.43 4.46 -14.17
CA LEU A 142 3.38 4.82 -13.12
C LEU A 142 4.53 5.67 -13.67
N ILE A 143 5.16 5.23 -14.77
CA ILE A 143 6.22 5.97 -15.44
C ILE A 143 5.72 7.36 -15.89
N ALA A 144 4.50 7.45 -16.42
CA ALA A 144 3.95 8.73 -16.87
C ALA A 144 3.77 9.74 -15.72
N THR A 145 3.43 9.26 -14.52
CA THR A 145 3.29 10.09 -13.31
C THR A 145 4.64 10.57 -12.77
N LEU A 146 5.64 9.69 -12.74
CA LEU A 146 6.91 9.95 -12.04
C LEU A 146 8.05 10.42 -12.93
N ARG A 147 7.98 10.24 -14.25
CA ARG A 147 9.03 10.71 -15.16
C ARG A 147 9.15 12.25 -15.04
N GLY A 148 10.33 12.73 -14.64
CA GLY A 148 10.60 14.16 -14.46
C GLY A 148 12.08 14.40 -14.31
#